data_AF-A0A8S0R8V6-F1
#
_entry.id   AF-A0A8S0R8V6-F1
#
_cell.length_a   1.000
_cell.length_b   1.000
_cell.length_c   1.000
_cell.angle_alpha   90.00
_cell.angle_beta   90.00
_cell.angle_gamma   90.00
#
_symmetry.space_group_name_H-M   'P 1'
#
loop_
_entity.id
_entity.type
_entity.pdbx_description
1 polymer ?
#
loop_
_entity_poly.entity_id
_entity_poly.type
_entity_poly.pdbx_seq_one_letter_code
_entity_poly.pdbx_strand_id
1 'polypeptide(L)'
;MLMVETEEDTTLFMNLAIEQAKLALDGLEVPVGCVIVEDHAVIASGRNRTTETRNATRHAEMEAIDMLLEQWQKDGLSKEEVASKFSRCTLYVTCEPCIMCAAALSIIGIKEVYYGCANDKFGGCGSILSLHTNSSENLNSPKASQKANARGLNGLIPVPEVL
;
A
#
# COMPACT_ATOMS: atom_id res chain seq x y z
N MET A 1 7.27 -20.79 13.81
CA MET A 1 8.17 -19.77 14.37
C MET A 1 7.78 -18.48 13.69
N LEU A 2 7.12 -17.55 14.39
CA LEU A 2 6.78 -16.25 13.82
C LEU A 2 8.09 -15.47 13.67
N MET A 3 8.55 -15.26 12.45
CA MET A 3 9.69 -14.39 12.18
C MET A 3 9.16 -12.96 12.29
N VAL A 4 9.72 -12.20 13.24
CA VAL A 4 9.43 -10.79 13.42
C VAL A 4 10.28 -10.04 12.41
N GLU A 5 9.65 -9.22 11.56
CA GLU A 5 10.33 -8.37 10.59
C GLU A 5 11.25 -7.39 11.33
N THR A 6 12.52 -7.33 10.91
CA THR A 6 13.54 -6.54 11.61
C THR A 6 13.60 -5.10 11.09
N GLU A 7 14.26 -4.22 11.85
CA GLU A 7 14.55 -2.86 11.38
C GLU A 7 15.45 -2.89 10.12
N GLU A 8 16.39 -3.83 10.05
CA GLU A 8 17.25 -4.05 8.87
C GLU A 8 16.43 -4.47 7.64
N ASP A 9 15.42 -5.35 7.81
CA ASP A 9 14.50 -5.74 6.73
C ASP A 9 13.68 -4.55 6.24
N THR A 10 13.17 -3.73 7.16
CA THR A 10 12.40 -2.52 6.83
C THR A 10 13.22 -1.55 5.99
N THR A 11 14.47 -1.29 6.38
CA THR A 11 15.39 -0.43 5.62
C THR A 11 15.71 -1.02 4.25
N LEU A 12 15.93 -2.33 4.16
CA LEU A 12 16.19 -3.01 2.89
C LEU A 12 15.02 -2.81 1.91
N PHE A 13 13.79 -3.10 2.33
CA PHE A 13 12.62 -2.99 1.45
C PHE A 13 12.29 -1.54 1.10
N MET A 14 12.47 -0.60 2.04
CA MET A 14 12.32 0.82 1.74
C MET A 14 13.35 1.32 0.71
N ASN A 15 14.60 0.84 0.77
CA ASN A 15 15.60 1.16 -0.25
C ASN A 15 15.20 0.65 -1.65
N LEU A 16 14.61 -0.54 -1.74
CA LEU A 16 14.07 -1.06 -3.01
C LEU A 16 12.88 -0.21 -3.51
N ALA A 17 12.04 0.30 -2.62
CA ALA A 17 10.99 1.27 -2.99
C ALA A 17 11.59 2.60 -3.49
N ILE A 18 12.70 3.07 -2.90
CA ILE A 18 13.44 4.26 -3.35
C ILE A 18 14.03 4.04 -4.75
N GLU A 19 14.51 2.85 -5.08
CA GLU A 19 14.94 2.52 -6.45
C GLU A 19 13.80 2.69 -7.46
N GLN A 20 12.58 2.27 -7.12
CA GLN A 20 11.41 2.52 -7.97
C GLN A 20 11.06 4.01 -8.08
N ALA A 21 11.22 4.77 -6.99
CA ALA A 21 11.00 6.22 -7.00
C ALA A 21 12.02 6.95 -7.90
N LYS A 22 13.28 6.50 -7.95
CA LYS A 22 14.29 7.01 -8.88
C LYS A 22 13.89 6.73 -10.33
N LEU A 23 13.38 5.54 -10.63
CA LEU A 23 12.84 5.24 -11.97
C LEU A 23 11.64 6.14 -12.32
N ALA A 24 10.77 6.48 -11.37
CA ALA A 24 9.69 7.45 -11.61
C ALA A 24 10.26 8.84 -11.95
N LEU A 25 11.24 9.29 -11.17
CA LEU A 25 11.91 10.57 -11.39
C LEU A 25 12.57 10.65 -12.78
N ASP A 26 13.30 9.61 -13.18
CA ASP A 26 13.94 9.52 -14.50
C ASP A 26 12.92 9.52 -15.64
N GLY A 27 11.71 9.01 -15.37
CA GLY A 27 10.55 9.08 -16.27
C GLY A 27 9.79 10.40 -16.25
N LEU A 28 10.27 11.42 -15.52
CA LEU A 28 9.60 12.70 -15.30
C LEU A 28 8.23 12.60 -14.62
N GLU A 29 8.06 11.59 -13.75
CA GLU A 29 6.88 11.39 -12.92
C GLU A 29 7.11 11.93 -11.50
N VAL A 30 6.04 12.02 -10.71
CA VAL A 30 6.16 12.27 -9.27
C VAL A 30 6.95 11.10 -8.64
N PRO A 31 8.04 11.35 -7.88
CA PRO A 31 9.00 10.31 -7.46
C PRO A 31 8.48 9.46 -6.29
N VAL A 32 7.45 8.67 -6.55
CA VAL A 32 6.89 7.69 -5.61
C VAL A 32 7.13 6.30 -6.17
N GLY A 33 7.67 5.43 -5.31
CA GLY A 33 7.93 4.03 -5.60
C GLY A 33 7.50 3.16 -4.44
N CYS A 34 7.22 1.89 -4.71
CA CYS A 34 6.83 0.93 -3.71
C CYS A 34 7.26 -0.50 -4.05
N VAL A 35 7.29 -1.36 -3.03
CA VAL A 35 7.42 -2.80 -3.14
C VAL A 35 6.39 -3.50 -2.25
N ILE A 36 5.85 -4.62 -2.73
CA ILE A 36 4.99 -5.51 -1.96
C ILE A 36 5.79 -6.75 -1.60
N VAL A 37 5.80 -7.10 -0.31
CA VAL A 37 6.57 -8.20 0.27
C VAL A 37 5.62 -9.26 0.83
N GLU A 38 5.92 -10.53 0.55
CA GLU A 38 5.31 -11.71 1.19
C GLU A 38 6.46 -12.63 1.61
N ASP A 39 6.45 -13.11 2.86
CA ASP A 39 7.47 -14.04 3.39
C ASP A 39 8.93 -13.58 3.14
N HIS A 40 9.23 -12.31 3.44
CA HIS A 40 10.55 -11.66 3.25
C HIS A 40 11.04 -11.58 1.80
N ALA A 41 10.17 -11.82 0.81
CA ALA A 41 10.49 -11.70 -0.60
C ALA A 41 9.65 -10.60 -1.26
N VAL A 42 10.29 -9.75 -2.06
CA VAL A 42 9.57 -8.81 -2.93
C VAL A 42 8.85 -9.60 -4.02
N ILE A 43 7.53 -9.53 -4.03
CA ILE A 43 6.67 -10.21 -5.02
C ILE A 43 6.13 -9.27 -6.09
N ALA A 44 6.15 -7.96 -5.84
CA ALA A 44 5.84 -6.93 -6.83
C ALA A 44 6.50 -5.60 -6.46
N SER A 45 6.69 -4.77 -7.48
CA SER A 45 7.21 -3.40 -7.35
C SER A 45 6.41 -2.45 -8.23
N GLY A 46 6.25 -1.21 -7.81
CA GLY A 46 5.52 -0.20 -8.55
C GLY A 46 6.18 1.16 -8.46
N ARG A 47 5.96 1.99 -9.50
CA ARG A 47 6.35 3.40 -9.54
C ARG A 47 5.22 4.21 -10.15
N ASN A 48 5.12 5.50 -9.83
CA ASN A 48 4.14 6.36 -10.49
C ASN A 48 4.37 6.39 -12.01
N ARG A 49 3.28 6.28 -12.78
CA ARG A 49 3.26 6.33 -14.25
C ARG A 49 2.06 7.11 -14.78
N THR A 50 1.58 8.09 -14.02
CA THR A 50 0.31 8.79 -14.31
C THR A 50 0.39 9.62 -15.60
N THR A 51 1.52 10.26 -15.85
CA THR A 51 1.77 11.04 -17.06
C THR A 51 2.04 10.14 -18.27
N GLU A 52 2.92 9.15 -18.09
CA GLU A 52 3.32 8.17 -19.09
C GLU A 52 2.11 7.43 -19.66
N THR A 53 1.23 6.96 -18.78
CA THR A 53 0.02 6.21 -19.15
C THR A 53 -1.20 7.09 -19.44
N ARG A 54 -1.09 8.41 -19.21
CA ARG A 54 -2.19 9.37 -19.27
C ARG A 54 -3.40 8.94 -18.43
N ASN A 55 -3.13 8.30 -17.30
CA ASN A 55 -4.14 7.82 -16.37
C ASN A 55 -3.75 8.21 -14.95
N ALA A 56 -4.55 9.10 -14.37
CA ALA A 56 -4.34 9.66 -13.03
C ALA A 56 -4.33 8.60 -11.92
N THR A 57 -4.86 7.40 -12.14
CA THR A 57 -4.89 6.34 -11.12
C THR A 57 -3.60 5.51 -11.07
N ARG A 58 -2.65 5.69 -11.99
CA ARG A 58 -1.40 4.90 -12.06
C ARG A 58 -0.35 5.37 -11.05
N HIS A 59 -0.74 5.36 -9.79
CA HIS A 59 0.16 5.53 -8.66
C HIS A 59 0.96 4.25 -8.41
N ALA A 60 2.11 4.36 -7.75
CA ALA A 60 3.00 3.24 -7.46
C ALA A 60 2.28 2.05 -6.82
N GLU A 61 1.44 2.32 -5.81
CA GLU A 61 0.66 1.31 -5.09
C GLU A 61 -0.30 0.56 -6.03
N MET A 62 -0.95 1.28 -6.94
CA MET A 62 -1.90 0.70 -7.90
C MET A 62 -1.18 -0.14 -8.96
N GLU A 63 -0.02 0.32 -9.45
CA GLU A 63 0.78 -0.44 -10.42
C GLU A 63 1.29 -1.76 -9.80
N ALA A 64 1.73 -1.74 -8.53
CA ALA A 64 2.17 -2.96 -7.83
C ALA A 64 1.00 -3.94 -7.57
N ILE A 65 -0.18 -3.43 -7.20
CA ILE A 65 -1.40 -4.24 -7.05
C ILE A 65 -1.80 -4.89 -8.37
N ASP A 66 -1.85 -4.13 -9.46
CA ASP A 66 -2.23 -4.63 -10.78
C ASP A 66 -1.25 -5.71 -11.26
N MET A 67 0.05 -5.54 -11.05
CA MET A 67 1.06 -6.57 -11.35
C MET A 67 0.75 -7.92 -10.67
N LEU A 68 0.40 -7.90 -9.38
CA LEU A 68 0.04 -9.11 -8.65
C LEU A 68 -1.28 -9.71 -9.12
N LEU A 69 -2.29 -8.87 -9.34
CA LEU A 69 -3.60 -9.33 -9.82
C LEU A 69 -3.50 -9.99 -11.20
N GLU A 70 -2.74 -9.40 -12.13
CA GLU A 70 -2.49 -9.98 -13.44
C GLU A 70 -1.77 -11.33 -13.33
N GLN A 71 -0.76 -11.42 -12.46
CA GLN A 71 -0.02 -12.67 -12.26
C GLN A 71 -0.90 -13.75 -11.63
N TRP A 72 -1.60 -13.45 -10.54
CA TRP A 72 -2.45 -14.41 -9.84
C TRP A 72 -3.66 -14.85 -10.67
N GLN A 73 -4.18 -13.98 -11.55
CA GLN A 73 -5.19 -14.36 -12.53
C GLN A 73 -4.64 -15.39 -13.53
N LYS A 74 -3.40 -15.21 -14.02
CA LYS A 74 -2.74 -16.19 -14.91
C LYS A 74 -2.47 -17.52 -14.19
N ASP A 75 -2.13 -17.46 -12.92
CA ASP A 75 -1.91 -18.63 -12.06
C ASP A 75 -3.22 -19.35 -11.68
N GLY A 76 -4.38 -18.78 -12.04
CA GLY A 76 -5.69 -19.40 -11.86
C GLY A 76 -6.23 -19.33 -10.43
N LEU A 77 -5.73 -18.40 -9.61
CA LEU A 77 -6.19 -18.23 -8.24
C LEU A 77 -7.65 -17.77 -8.19
N SER A 78 -8.41 -18.35 -7.28
CA SER A 78 -9.74 -17.90 -6.91
C SER A 78 -9.72 -16.54 -6.20
N LYS A 79 -10.87 -15.89 -6.10
CA LYS A 79 -11.00 -14.61 -5.40
C LYS A 79 -10.65 -14.74 -3.91
N GLU A 80 -10.99 -15.86 -3.31
CA GLU A 80 -10.71 -16.19 -1.92
C GLU A 80 -9.21 -16.37 -1.67
N GLU A 81 -8.51 -17.02 -2.60
CA GLU A 81 -7.05 -17.17 -2.56
C GLU A 81 -6.34 -15.82 -2.74
N VAL A 82 -6.79 -14.98 -3.67
CA VAL A 82 -6.26 -13.62 -3.85
C VAL A 82 -6.41 -12.79 -2.56
N ALA A 83 -7.60 -12.79 -1.95
CA ALA A 83 -7.82 -12.09 -0.69
C ALA A 83 -6.95 -12.64 0.45
N SER A 84 -6.76 -13.96 0.50
CA SER A 84 -5.87 -14.61 1.47
C SER A 84 -4.42 -14.19 1.27
N LYS A 85 -3.92 -14.13 0.03
CA LYS A 85 -2.55 -13.68 -0.26
C LYS A 85 -2.32 -12.23 0.14
N PHE A 86 -3.21 -11.31 -0.24
CA PHE A 86 -3.09 -9.91 0.18
C PHE A 86 -3.04 -9.74 1.70
N SER A 87 -3.79 -10.54 2.47
CA SER A 87 -3.78 -10.48 3.95
C SER A 87 -2.45 -10.88 4.61
N ARG A 88 -1.49 -11.38 3.83
CA ARG A 88 -0.13 -11.71 4.27
C ARG A 88 0.93 -10.77 3.69
N CYS A 89 0.52 -9.86 2.81
CA CYS A 89 1.43 -8.95 2.13
C CYS A 89 1.66 -7.68 2.96
N THR A 90 2.89 -7.19 2.95
CA THR A 90 3.30 -5.88 3.50
C THR A 90 3.69 -4.96 2.35
N LEU A 91 3.22 -3.70 2.37
CA LEU A 91 3.63 -2.68 1.41
C LEU A 91 4.68 -1.75 2.02
N TYR A 92 5.74 -1.48 1.27
CA TYR A 92 6.71 -0.43 1.55
C TYR A 92 6.61 0.63 0.46
N VAL A 93 6.35 1.88 0.81
CA VAL A 93 6.15 2.97 -0.15
C VAL A 93 6.90 4.23 0.27
N THR A 94 7.51 4.95 -0.67
CA THR A 94 8.38 6.09 -0.31
C THR A 94 7.65 7.30 0.26
N CYS A 95 6.33 7.41 0.01
CA CYS A 95 5.47 8.48 0.48
C CYS A 95 4.16 7.91 1.00
N GLU A 96 3.57 8.53 2.02
CA GLU A 96 2.28 8.15 2.58
C GLU A 96 1.21 7.99 1.47
N PRO A 97 0.52 6.84 1.41
CA PRO A 97 -0.52 6.60 0.42
C PRO A 97 -1.58 7.69 0.43
N CYS A 98 -1.98 8.14 -0.75
CA CYS A 98 -3.09 9.09 -0.85
C CYS A 98 -4.42 8.41 -0.47
N ILE A 99 -5.48 9.20 -0.26
CA ILE A 99 -6.84 8.72 0.05
C ILE A 99 -7.29 7.58 -0.90
N MET A 100 -7.03 7.69 -2.20
CA MET A 100 -7.37 6.64 -3.18
C MET A 100 -6.64 5.33 -2.91
N CYS A 101 -5.32 5.39 -2.74
CA CYS A 101 -4.49 4.20 -2.56
C CYS A 101 -4.72 3.58 -1.19
N ALA A 102 -4.84 4.39 -0.14
CA ALA A 102 -5.19 3.93 1.21
C ALA A 102 -6.55 3.20 1.23
N ALA A 103 -7.56 3.73 0.53
CA ALA A 103 -8.85 3.06 0.39
C ALA A 103 -8.72 1.71 -0.34
N ALA A 104 -7.99 1.67 -1.46
CA ALA A 104 -7.78 0.44 -2.23
C ALA A 104 -7.08 -0.63 -1.37
N LEU A 105 -5.99 -0.26 -0.67
CA LEU A 105 -5.23 -1.13 0.21
C LEU A 105 -6.09 -1.71 1.35
N SER A 106 -6.97 -0.89 1.94
CA SER A 106 -7.92 -1.38 2.95
C SER A 106 -8.98 -2.33 2.35
N ILE A 107 -9.51 -2.03 1.16
CA ILE A 107 -10.52 -2.88 0.50
C ILE A 107 -9.94 -4.25 0.16
N ILE A 108 -8.71 -4.32 -0.36
CA ILE A 108 -8.06 -5.61 -0.68
C ILE A 108 -7.56 -6.33 0.57
N GLY A 109 -7.47 -5.63 1.71
CA GLY A 109 -7.07 -6.19 2.99
C GLY A 109 -5.59 -6.52 3.06
N ILE A 110 -4.71 -5.62 2.61
CA ILE A 110 -3.27 -5.76 2.82
C ILE A 110 -2.94 -5.73 4.33
N LYS A 111 -1.92 -6.46 4.76
CA LYS A 111 -1.63 -6.64 6.19
C LYS A 111 -1.18 -5.34 6.84
N GLU A 112 -0.12 -4.75 6.30
CA GLU A 112 0.64 -3.65 6.89
C GLU A 112 1.17 -2.73 5.77
N VAL A 113 1.31 -1.44 6.10
CA VAL A 113 1.92 -0.45 5.21
C VAL A 113 2.98 0.35 5.97
N TYR A 114 4.18 0.34 5.43
CA TYR A 114 5.30 1.18 5.85
C TYR A 114 5.51 2.28 4.83
N TYR A 115 5.65 3.52 5.30
CA TYR A 115 5.92 4.65 4.43
C TYR A 115 7.07 5.52 4.91
N GLY A 116 7.76 6.17 3.95
CA GLY A 116 8.85 7.10 4.20
C GLY A 116 8.35 8.45 4.71
N CYS A 117 8.05 9.38 3.80
CA CYS A 117 7.58 10.71 4.17
C CYS A 117 6.04 10.81 4.24
N ALA A 118 5.53 11.78 5.00
CA ALA A 118 4.12 12.10 5.06
C ALA A 118 3.61 12.78 3.77
N ASN A 119 2.31 12.68 3.50
CA ASN A 119 1.65 13.28 2.34
C ASN A 119 0.69 14.39 2.80
N ASP A 120 1.23 15.60 2.87
CA ASP A 120 0.58 16.81 3.38
C ASP A 120 -0.61 17.32 2.56
N LYS A 121 -0.75 16.88 1.30
CA LYS A 121 -1.83 17.31 0.40
C LYS A 121 -2.98 16.32 0.32
N PHE A 122 -2.68 15.02 0.33
CA PHE A 122 -3.67 13.98 0.00
C PHE A 122 -3.56 12.73 0.86
N GLY A 123 -2.80 12.73 1.95
CA GLY A 123 -2.51 11.53 2.76
C GLY A 123 -3.76 10.87 3.36
N GLY A 124 -3.93 9.58 3.08
CA GLY A 124 -5.05 8.74 3.53
C GLY A 124 -4.74 7.91 4.77
N CYS A 125 -3.56 8.10 5.36
CA CYS A 125 -3.02 7.31 6.46
C CYS A 125 -2.79 8.15 7.73
N GLY A 126 -3.35 9.36 7.80
CA GLY A 126 -3.31 10.22 8.98
C GLY A 126 -3.08 11.69 8.68
N SER A 127 -2.42 12.04 7.57
CA SER A 127 -2.15 13.46 7.27
C SER A 127 -3.41 14.26 6.95
N ILE A 128 -4.34 13.68 6.17
CA ILE A 128 -5.63 14.32 5.84
C ILE A 128 -6.80 13.48 6.34
N LEU A 129 -6.80 12.18 6.04
CA LEU A 129 -7.79 11.22 6.53
C LEU A 129 -7.11 9.97 7.09
N SER A 130 -7.79 9.27 7.99
CA SER A 130 -7.35 8.00 8.54
C SER A 130 -8.25 6.87 8.02
N LEU A 131 -7.99 6.39 6.80
CA LEU A 131 -8.76 5.28 6.20
C LEU A 131 -8.30 3.90 6.67
N HIS A 132 -7.14 3.84 7.29
CA HIS A 132 -6.53 2.63 7.84
C HIS A 132 -7.20 2.20 9.17
N THR A 133 -7.78 3.13 9.93
CA THR A 133 -8.43 2.86 11.21
C THR A 133 -9.86 2.34 11.02
N ASN A 134 -10.18 1.18 11.59
CA ASN A 134 -11.57 0.70 11.66
C ASN A 134 -12.41 1.68 12.49
N SER A 135 -13.50 2.18 11.91
CA SER A 135 -14.50 3.00 12.58
C SER A 135 -15.34 2.16 13.55
N SER A 136 -14.73 1.67 14.63
CA SER A 136 -15.44 1.12 15.80
C SER A 136 -15.43 2.07 17.00
N GLU A 137 -14.83 3.27 16.87
CA GLU A 137 -15.05 4.33 17.85
C GLU A 137 -16.41 5.02 17.62
N ASN A 138 -17.27 4.89 18.63
CA ASN A 138 -18.63 5.41 18.71
C ASN A 138 -18.75 6.88 18.25
N LEU A 139 -19.23 7.10 17.02
CA LEU A 139 -19.99 8.31 16.70
C LEU A 139 -21.40 8.10 17.28
N ASN A 140 -21.67 8.69 18.45
CA ASN A 140 -22.91 8.54 19.22
C ASN A 140 -24.22 8.81 18.42
N SER A 141 -24.84 7.75 17.88
CA SER A 141 -26.28 7.53 17.53
C SER A 141 -26.96 8.39 16.44
N PRO A 142 -28.15 8.00 15.91
CA PRO A 142 -28.48 6.77 15.19
C PRO A 142 -29.13 7.03 13.80
N LYS A 143 -28.80 6.23 12.78
CA LYS A 143 -29.75 5.49 11.90
C LYS A 143 -29.07 4.89 10.67
N ALA A 144 -29.27 3.58 10.56
CA ALA A 144 -29.47 2.79 9.34
C ALA A 144 -28.32 2.67 8.31
N SER A 145 -27.75 1.45 8.33
CA SER A 145 -27.62 0.58 7.16
C SER A 145 -26.62 0.98 6.07
N GLN A 146 -25.41 0.40 6.16
CA GLN A 146 -24.91 -0.55 5.17
C GLN A 146 -23.66 -1.27 5.74
N LYS A 147 -23.67 -2.60 5.72
CA LYS A 147 -22.50 -3.42 6.05
C LYS A 147 -21.48 -3.28 4.93
N ALA A 148 -20.50 -2.39 5.08
CA ALA A 148 -19.26 -2.47 4.32
C ALA A 148 -18.25 -3.24 5.19
N ASN A 149 -17.90 -4.46 4.76
CA ASN A 149 -16.87 -5.28 5.41
C ASN A 149 -15.50 -4.76 4.95
N ALA A 150 -15.15 -3.53 5.33
CA ALA A 150 -13.80 -3.02 5.14
C ALA A 150 -12.92 -3.63 6.23
N ARG A 151 -11.93 -4.43 5.84
CA ARG A 151 -10.89 -4.89 6.76
C ARG A 151 -9.91 -3.72 6.88
N GLY A 152 -9.91 -3.04 8.02
CA GLY A 152 -8.90 -2.00 8.32
C GLY A 152 -7.48 -2.56 8.20
N LEU A 153 -6.53 -1.68 7.91
CA LEU A 153 -5.11 -2.03 7.85
C LEU A 153 -4.61 -2.25 9.29
N ASN A 154 -3.93 -3.35 9.56
CA ASN A 154 -3.50 -3.71 10.92
C ASN A 154 -2.15 -3.12 11.33
N GLY A 155 -1.56 -2.23 10.52
CA GLY A 155 -0.38 -1.48 10.93
C GLY A 155 -0.05 -0.35 9.96
N LEU A 156 0.17 0.84 10.52
CA LEU A 156 0.89 1.92 9.89
C LEU A 156 2.12 2.20 10.72
N ILE A 157 3.29 2.05 10.10
CA ILE A 157 4.55 2.29 10.78
C ILE A 157 5.33 3.27 9.89
N PRO A 158 5.37 4.57 10.25
CA PRO A 158 6.30 5.48 9.60
C PRO A 158 7.72 4.95 9.85
N VAL A 159 8.51 4.82 8.80
CA VAL A 159 9.90 4.37 8.95
C VAL A 159 10.73 5.56 9.44
N PRO A 160 11.34 5.50 10.64
CA PRO A 160 12.22 6.56 11.10
C PRO A 160 13.45 6.64 10.18
N GLU A 161 13.71 7.85 9.64
CA GLU A 161 14.96 8.26 8.98
C GLU A 161 15.54 7.26 7.94
N VAL A 162 14.92 7.18 6.76
CA VAL A 162 15.57 6.68 5.51
C VAL A 162 15.69 7.81 4.48
N LEU A 163 16.09 9.00 4.94
CA LEU A 163 16.38 10.18 4.12
C LEU A 163 17.84 10.61 4.30
#